data_AF-A0A831UPY0-F1
#
_entry.id   AF-A0A831UPY0-F1
#
_cell.length_a   1.000
_cell.length_b   1.000
_cell.length_c   1.000
_cell.angle_alpha   90.00
_cell.angle_beta   90.00
_cell.angle_gamma   90.00
#
_symmetry.space_group_name_H-M   'P 1'
#
loop_
_entity.id
_entity.type
_entity.pdbx_description
1 polymer ?
#
loop_
_entity_poly.entity_id
_entity_poly.type
_entity_poly.pdbx_seq_one_letter_code
_entity_poly.pdbx_strand_id
1 'polypeptide(L)'
;MTLEATLRTLHVKPGQLPFAHWVGVVVLPLATLVSCNVRETAPIMQQTPADASARDSSEPVSGTAQAPAPLPEGPTKVVVYYFHGTVRCQTCLDIEQYTRETVFESYFADLMEGTMEWRAVNYEVPENRRYSSDYKLSMPSLVLVREMGGFPADHKVLHETWNLVGDYSGFAEYVRIQLQTFMREEQSWNSRKPL
;
A
#
# COMPACT_ATOMS: atom_id res chain seq x y z
N MET A 1 20.89 -53.31 -22.34
CA MET A 1 21.84 -52.69 -21.41
C MET A 1 21.06 -51.65 -20.62
N THR A 2 20.54 -52.06 -19.47
CA THR A 2 19.67 -51.30 -18.58
C THR A 2 20.55 -50.55 -17.58
N LEU A 3 20.46 -49.22 -17.53
CA LEU A 3 21.16 -48.38 -16.57
C LEU A 3 20.16 -47.98 -15.47
N GLU A 4 20.23 -48.64 -14.32
CA GLU A 4 19.52 -48.21 -13.12
C GLU A 4 20.27 -47.05 -12.45
N ALA A 5 19.60 -45.91 -12.32
CA ALA A 5 20.09 -44.76 -11.57
C ALA A 5 19.70 -44.89 -10.09
N THR A 6 20.71 -45.06 -9.24
CA THR A 6 20.59 -45.18 -7.79
C THR A 6 20.16 -43.84 -7.17
N LEU A 7 18.90 -43.74 -6.73
CA LEU A 7 18.41 -42.63 -5.90
C LEU A 7 19.01 -42.73 -4.48
N ARG A 8 19.89 -41.78 -4.13
CA ARG A 8 20.35 -41.57 -2.74
C ARG A 8 19.35 -40.67 -2.02
N THR A 9 18.56 -41.28 -1.14
CA THR A 9 17.70 -40.59 -0.18
C THR A 9 18.55 -39.86 0.86
N LEU A 10 18.58 -38.52 0.83
CA LEU A 10 19.13 -37.72 1.91
C LEU A 10 18.11 -37.64 3.05
N HIS A 11 18.41 -38.35 4.13
CA HIS A 11 17.70 -38.29 5.40
C HIS A 11 18.02 -36.97 6.12
N VAL A 12 17.07 -36.05 6.19
CA VAL A 12 17.17 -34.84 7.02
C VAL A 12 16.51 -35.14 8.37
N LYS A 13 17.29 -35.09 9.45
CA LYS A 13 16.80 -35.23 10.85
C LYS A 13 16.04 -33.95 11.27
N PRO A 14 14.81 -34.06 11.78
CA PRO A 14 14.17 -32.95 12.47
C PRO A 14 14.48 -33.05 13.97
N GLY A 15 14.91 -31.95 14.58
CA GLY A 15 15.10 -31.94 16.03
C GLY A 15 15.76 -30.68 16.57
N GLN A 16 14.93 -29.89 17.26
CA GLN A 16 15.24 -29.30 18.56
C GLN A 16 15.74 -27.85 18.58
N LEU A 17 14.80 -26.92 18.75
CA LEU A 17 15.06 -25.62 19.36
C LEU A 17 14.52 -25.65 20.81
N PRO A 18 15.33 -25.26 21.81
CA PRO A 18 14.88 -25.24 23.20
C PRO A 18 13.97 -24.03 23.45
N PHE A 19 12.83 -24.31 24.07
CA PHE A 19 11.94 -23.33 24.69
C PHE A 19 12.73 -22.49 25.70
N ALA A 20 12.84 -21.19 25.46
CA ALA A 20 13.36 -20.25 26.44
C ALA A 20 12.19 -19.75 27.30
N HIS A 21 12.34 -19.97 28.60
CA HIS A 21 11.36 -19.76 29.64
C HIS A 21 11.39 -18.27 30.00
N TRP A 22 10.45 -17.48 29.48
CA TRP A 22 10.26 -16.10 29.92
C TRP A 22 9.60 -16.12 31.30
N VAL A 23 10.44 -16.02 32.33
CA VAL A 23 10.02 -15.82 33.72
C VAL A 23 9.37 -14.44 33.81
N GLY A 24 8.11 -14.43 34.23
CA GLY A 24 7.31 -13.23 34.38
C GLY A 24 7.88 -12.27 35.44
N VAL A 25 7.77 -10.99 35.14
CA VAL A 25 7.77 -9.94 36.16
C VAL A 25 6.45 -9.20 36.01
N VAL A 26 5.52 -9.58 36.88
CA VAL A 26 4.28 -8.85 37.16
C VAL A 26 4.69 -7.61 37.95
N VAL A 27 4.50 -6.42 37.38
CA VAL A 27 4.51 -5.15 38.13
C VAL A 27 3.16 -4.48 37.94
N LEU A 28 2.35 -4.55 38.99
CA LEU A 28 1.18 -3.72 39.27
C LEU A 28 1.34 -3.28 40.73
N PRO A 29 0.66 -2.21 41.21
CA PRO A 29 0.04 -1.07 40.53
C PRO A 29 0.45 0.25 41.21
N LEU A 30 0.13 1.41 40.60
CA LEU A 30 -0.10 2.63 41.38
C LEU A 30 -1.17 3.47 40.68
N ALA A 31 -2.40 3.20 41.09
CA ALA A 31 -3.56 4.03 40.81
C ALA A 31 -3.34 5.40 41.47
N THR A 32 -3.30 6.45 40.66
CA THR A 32 -3.50 7.82 41.14
C THR A 32 -4.89 8.27 40.73
N LEU A 33 -5.76 8.39 41.74
CA LEU A 33 -7.02 9.09 41.64
C LEU A 33 -6.73 10.59 41.62
N VAL A 34 -6.99 11.26 40.50
CA VAL A 34 -7.10 12.72 40.47
C VAL A 34 -8.36 13.11 39.70
N SER A 35 -9.35 13.46 40.53
CA SER A 35 -10.46 14.40 40.37
C SER A 35 -11.12 14.58 39.00
N CYS A 36 -12.38 14.18 38.98
CA CYS A 36 -13.45 14.77 38.17
C CYS A 36 -13.40 16.30 38.22
N ASN A 37 -13.53 16.94 37.06
CA ASN A 37 -14.25 18.20 36.99
C ASN A 37 -15.19 18.17 35.79
N VAL A 38 -16.46 17.94 36.10
CA VAL A 38 -17.59 18.23 35.24
C VAL A 38 -17.74 19.75 35.22
N ARG A 39 -17.75 20.36 34.04
CA ARG A 39 -18.40 21.67 33.86
C ARG A 39 -19.20 21.60 32.58
N GLU A 40 -20.47 21.29 32.79
CA GLU A 40 -21.53 21.43 31.82
C GLU A 40 -22.03 22.88 31.89
N THR A 41 -21.95 23.59 30.76
CA THR A 41 -22.86 24.68 30.39
C THR A 41 -22.81 24.84 28.88
N ALA A 42 -23.83 24.33 28.21
CA ALA A 42 -24.31 24.84 26.92
C ALA A 42 -25.30 26.00 27.20
N PRO A 43 -25.96 26.63 26.21
CA PRO A 43 -25.65 26.86 24.80
C PRO A 43 -25.65 28.37 24.48
N ILE A 44 -25.30 28.81 23.27
CA ILE A 44 -25.96 29.95 22.61
C ILE A 44 -25.82 29.77 21.10
N MET A 45 -26.98 29.79 20.46
CA MET A 45 -27.26 29.76 19.04
C MET A 45 -27.42 31.22 18.56
N GLN A 46 -27.15 31.47 17.27
CA GLN A 46 -27.44 32.70 16.51
C GLN A 46 -26.38 33.83 16.73
N GLN A 47 -25.79 34.50 15.73
CA GLN A 47 -26.33 35.00 14.45
C GLN A 47 -25.21 35.21 13.41
N THR A 48 -25.55 35.02 12.14
CA THR A 48 -24.89 35.64 10.98
C THR A 48 -25.32 37.12 10.91
N PRO A 49 -24.46 38.03 10.43
CA PRO A 49 -24.77 38.60 9.12
C PRO A 49 -23.56 38.63 8.20
N ALA A 50 -23.86 38.39 6.93
CA ALA A 50 -23.05 38.76 5.81
C ALA A 50 -22.94 40.29 5.72
N ASP A 51 -21.76 40.70 5.22
CA ASP A 51 -21.50 41.83 4.34
C ASP A 51 -20.59 42.91 4.95
N ALA A 52 -19.32 42.83 4.54
CA ALA A 52 -18.38 43.94 4.55
C ALA A 52 -17.28 43.65 3.52
N SER A 53 -17.62 43.92 2.26
CA SER A 53 -16.66 44.16 1.19
C SER A 53 -15.73 45.32 1.56
N ALA A 54 -14.43 45.04 1.74
CA ALA A 54 -13.37 46.03 1.68
C ALA A 54 -12.01 45.39 1.34
N ARG A 55 -11.65 45.50 0.06
CA ARG A 55 -10.37 45.95 -0.51
C ARG A 55 -9.04 45.44 0.10
N ASP A 56 -8.28 44.87 -0.83
CA ASP A 56 -6.91 45.26 -1.17
C ASP A 56 -5.79 44.95 -0.16
N SER A 57 -5.04 43.89 -0.46
CA SER A 57 -3.59 43.83 -0.31
C SER A 57 -3.09 42.67 -1.16
N SER A 58 -2.81 42.98 -2.42
CA SER A 58 -1.98 42.18 -3.30
C SER A 58 -0.53 42.21 -2.79
N GLU A 59 -0.18 41.27 -1.92
CA GLU A 59 1.22 40.91 -1.73
C GLU A 59 1.67 40.02 -2.88
N PRO A 60 2.75 40.36 -3.60
CA PRO A 60 3.32 39.44 -4.57
C PRO A 60 4.02 38.34 -3.76
N VAL A 61 3.36 37.18 -3.64
CA VAL A 61 4.07 35.95 -3.28
C VAL A 61 5.05 35.68 -4.41
N SER A 62 6.27 36.15 -4.21
CA SER A 62 7.45 35.82 -4.98
C SER A 62 7.72 34.34 -4.80
N GLY A 63 6.96 33.53 -5.53
CA GLY A 63 7.16 32.10 -5.66
C GLY A 63 8.46 31.89 -6.41
N THR A 64 9.53 31.67 -5.68
CA THR A 64 10.76 31.11 -6.23
C THR A 64 10.35 29.77 -6.84
N ALA A 65 10.19 29.74 -8.16
CA ALA A 65 9.97 28.51 -8.91
C ALA A 65 11.21 27.64 -8.71
N GLN A 66 11.16 26.79 -7.70
CA GLN A 66 12.15 25.75 -7.50
C GLN A 66 12.08 24.85 -8.72
N ALA A 67 13.20 24.77 -9.43
CA ALA A 67 13.37 23.87 -10.56
C ALA A 67 12.95 22.45 -10.14
N PRO A 68 12.32 21.66 -11.04
CA PRO A 68 11.89 20.31 -10.72
C PRO A 68 13.05 19.52 -10.13
N ALA A 69 12.81 18.90 -8.97
CA ALA A 69 13.79 18.01 -8.36
C ALA A 69 14.18 16.91 -9.38
N PRO A 70 15.46 16.49 -9.43
CA PRO A 70 15.89 15.43 -10.34
C PRO A 70 15.00 14.19 -10.18
N LEU A 71 14.63 13.58 -11.31
CA LEU A 71 13.87 12.33 -11.30
C LEU A 71 14.65 11.27 -10.52
N PRO A 72 13.99 10.51 -9.62
CA PRO A 72 14.67 9.50 -8.82
C PRO A 72 15.38 8.48 -9.73
N GLU A 73 16.65 8.22 -9.42
CA GLU A 73 17.49 7.25 -10.14
C GLU A 73 17.75 6.04 -9.24
N GLY A 74 17.83 4.85 -9.83
CA GLY A 74 18.08 3.62 -9.09
C GLY A 74 17.37 2.41 -9.71
N PRO A 75 17.45 1.24 -9.07
CA PRO A 75 16.76 0.05 -9.52
C PRO A 75 15.25 0.30 -9.57
N THR A 76 14.60 -0.20 -10.63
CA THR A 76 13.14 -0.17 -10.76
C THR A 76 12.53 -1.42 -10.14
N LYS A 77 11.43 -1.25 -9.42
CA LYS A 77 10.61 -2.34 -8.88
C LYS A 77 9.13 -2.00 -9.05
N VAL A 78 8.29 -2.99 -9.30
CA VAL A 78 6.83 -2.85 -9.27
C VAL A 78 6.30 -3.36 -7.93
N VAL A 79 5.58 -2.51 -7.19
CA VAL A 79 4.87 -2.91 -5.98
C VAL A 79 3.37 -2.96 -6.28
N VAL A 80 2.78 -4.11 -6.02
CA VAL A 80 1.35 -4.36 -6.14
C VAL A 80 0.73 -4.20 -4.75
N TYR A 81 0.08 -3.06 -4.53
CA TYR A 81 -0.57 -2.74 -3.27
C TYR A 81 -2.06 -3.10 -3.33
N TYR A 82 -2.56 -3.84 -2.34
CA TYR A 82 -3.97 -3.82 -1.99
C TYR A 82 -4.19 -2.98 -0.75
N PHE A 83 -4.78 -1.80 -0.94
CA PHE A 83 -5.14 -0.89 0.15
C PHE A 83 -6.51 -1.26 0.70
N HIS A 84 -6.60 -1.45 2.02
CA HIS A 84 -7.84 -1.79 2.70
C HIS A 84 -8.07 -0.93 3.96
N GLY A 85 -9.31 -0.89 4.43
CA GLY A 85 -9.64 -0.30 5.73
C GLY A 85 -9.47 -1.32 6.87
N THR A 86 -9.70 -0.86 8.10
CA THR A 86 -9.66 -1.72 9.30
C THR A 86 -10.83 -2.69 9.31
N VAL A 87 -12.02 -2.20 8.95
CA VAL A 87 -13.22 -3.03 8.77
C VAL A 87 -13.28 -3.49 7.32
N ARG A 88 -13.43 -4.80 7.11
CA ARG A 88 -13.38 -5.43 5.78
C ARG A 88 -14.64 -6.25 5.54
N CYS A 89 -15.32 -5.98 4.43
CA CYS A 89 -16.42 -6.82 3.95
C CYS A 89 -15.89 -7.98 3.11
N GLN A 90 -16.77 -8.93 2.76
CA GLN A 90 -16.39 -10.11 1.96
C GLN A 90 -15.73 -9.72 0.63
N THR A 91 -16.28 -8.74 -0.07
CA THR A 91 -15.71 -8.22 -1.32
C THR A 91 -14.27 -7.71 -1.15
N CYS A 92 -13.94 -7.10 0.00
CA CYS A 92 -12.57 -6.68 0.27
C CYS A 92 -11.62 -7.85 0.51
N LEU A 93 -12.13 -8.96 1.05
CA LEU A 93 -11.35 -10.18 1.24
C LEU A 93 -11.13 -10.87 -0.11
N ASP A 94 -12.18 -10.95 -0.94
CA ASP A 94 -12.13 -11.59 -2.26
C ASP A 94 -11.16 -10.86 -3.19
N ILE A 95 -11.22 -9.52 -3.27
CA ILE A 95 -10.29 -8.73 -4.10
C ILE A 95 -8.84 -8.94 -3.65
N GLU A 96 -8.57 -8.95 -2.34
CA GLU A 96 -7.22 -9.24 -1.83
C GLU A 96 -6.76 -10.63 -2.24
N GLN A 97 -7.58 -11.64 -1.98
CA GLN A 97 -7.26 -13.03 -2.25
C GLN A 97 -7.00 -13.24 -3.73
N TYR A 98 -7.92 -12.82 -4.60
CA TYR A 98 -7.82 -13.04 -6.04
C TYR A 98 -6.61 -12.35 -6.64
N THR A 99 -6.30 -11.13 -6.16
CA THR A 99 -5.10 -10.43 -6.61
C THR A 99 -3.85 -11.16 -6.15
N ARG A 100 -3.79 -11.56 -4.87
CA ARG A 100 -2.64 -12.29 -4.33
C ARG A 100 -2.41 -13.58 -5.12
N GLU A 101 -3.44 -14.37 -5.35
CA GLU A 101 -3.35 -15.62 -6.12
C GLU A 101 -2.82 -15.34 -7.53
N THR A 102 -3.45 -14.40 -8.25
CA THR A 102 -3.03 -14.02 -9.62
C THR A 102 -1.56 -13.60 -9.68
N VAL A 103 -1.12 -12.76 -8.73
CA VAL A 103 0.25 -12.24 -8.67
C VAL A 103 1.25 -13.36 -8.38
N PHE A 104 0.98 -14.20 -7.37
CA PHE A 104 1.87 -15.29 -7.00
C PHE A 104 1.94 -16.39 -8.07
N GLU A 105 0.84 -16.66 -8.78
CA GLU A 105 0.82 -17.65 -9.85
C GLU A 105 1.53 -17.17 -11.11
N SER A 106 1.31 -15.91 -11.50
CA SER A 106 1.78 -15.38 -12.79
C SER A 106 3.18 -14.75 -12.72
N TYR A 107 3.60 -14.24 -11.56
CA TYR A 107 4.80 -13.42 -11.40
C TYR A 107 5.72 -13.93 -10.28
N PHE A 108 5.69 -15.24 -10.00
CA PHE A 108 6.53 -15.84 -8.95
C PHE A 108 8.03 -15.52 -9.13
N ALA A 109 8.52 -15.55 -10.38
CA ALA A 109 9.92 -15.25 -10.68
C ALA A 109 10.29 -13.81 -10.29
N ASP A 110 9.48 -12.81 -10.69
CA ASP A 110 9.70 -11.40 -10.36
C ASP A 110 9.63 -11.15 -8.85
N LEU A 111 8.74 -11.85 -8.14
CA LEU A 111 8.67 -11.80 -6.67
C LEU A 111 9.94 -12.35 -6.00
N MET A 112 10.53 -13.41 -6.58
CA MET A 112 11.77 -14.01 -6.06
C MET A 112 13.01 -13.19 -6.40
N GLU A 113 13.03 -12.54 -7.55
CA GLU A 113 14.10 -11.63 -7.95
C GLU A 113 14.02 -10.28 -7.22
N GLY A 114 12.85 -9.94 -6.68
CA GLY A 114 12.60 -8.67 -6.01
C GLY A 114 12.33 -7.51 -6.98
N THR A 115 12.12 -7.81 -8.26
CA THR A 115 11.64 -6.85 -9.28
C THR A 115 10.15 -6.58 -9.12
N MET A 116 9.42 -7.46 -8.42
CA MET A 116 8.04 -7.25 -7.99
C MET A 116 7.88 -7.48 -6.47
N GLU A 117 6.91 -6.80 -5.86
CA GLU A 117 6.53 -7.02 -4.47
C GLU A 117 5.01 -6.95 -4.30
N TRP A 118 4.44 -7.86 -3.49
CA TRP A 118 3.02 -7.82 -3.09
C TRP A 118 2.86 -7.27 -1.67
N ARG A 119 1.94 -6.31 -1.47
CA ARG A 119 1.65 -5.73 -0.16
C ARG A 119 0.15 -5.52 0.05
N ALA A 120 -0.41 -6.08 1.13
CA ALA A 120 -1.71 -5.67 1.65
C ALA A 120 -1.50 -4.63 2.76
N VAL A 121 -2.14 -3.46 2.66
CA VAL A 121 -1.87 -2.32 3.53
C VAL A 121 -3.17 -1.73 4.07
N ASN A 122 -3.29 -1.67 5.40
CA ASN A 122 -4.32 -0.85 6.04
C ASN A 122 -3.93 0.63 5.92
N TYR A 123 -4.67 1.43 5.17
CA TYR A 123 -4.35 2.86 4.99
C TYR A 123 -4.94 3.77 6.08
N GLU A 124 -5.76 3.24 6.99
CA GLU A 124 -6.38 4.01 8.07
C GLU A 124 -5.47 4.17 9.30
N VAL A 125 -4.44 3.32 9.42
CA VAL A 125 -3.47 3.43 10.53
C VAL A 125 -2.59 4.67 10.35
N PRO A 126 -2.20 5.35 11.45
CA PRO A 126 -1.49 6.63 11.39
C PRO A 126 -0.29 6.69 10.45
N GLU A 127 0.48 5.61 10.39
CA GLU A 127 1.72 5.49 9.61
C GLU A 127 1.46 5.47 8.11
N ASN A 128 0.26 5.05 7.69
CA ASN A 128 -0.12 4.81 6.30
C ASN A 128 -1.12 5.84 5.74
N ARG A 129 -1.61 6.78 6.57
CA ARG A 129 -2.67 7.74 6.19
C ARG A 129 -2.37 8.55 4.94
N ARG A 130 -1.09 8.79 4.64
CA ARG A 130 -0.66 9.50 3.44
C ARG A 130 -1.07 8.81 2.13
N TYR A 131 -1.24 7.49 2.13
CA TYR A 131 -1.58 6.76 0.90
C TYR A 131 -2.94 7.16 0.34
N SER A 132 -3.89 7.55 1.19
CA SER A 132 -5.19 8.04 0.74
C SER A 132 -5.06 9.30 -0.11
N SER A 133 -4.18 10.23 0.25
CA SER A 133 -3.91 11.41 -0.57
C SER A 133 -3.00 11.12 -1.76
N ASP A 134 -1.94 10.34 -1.55
CA ASP A 134 -0.91 10.07 -2.56
C ASP A 134 -1.50 9.33 -3.77
N TYR A 135 -2.45 8.41 -3.54
CA TYR A 135 -3.11 7.62 -4.58
C TYR A 135 -4.61 7.93 -4.76
N LYS A 136 -5.10 9.01 -4.12
CA LYS A 136 -6.49 9.47 -4.19
C LYS A 136 -7.52 8.37 -3.88
N LEU A 137 -7.27 7.61 -2.81
CA LEU A 137 -8.09 6.47 -2.41
C LEU A 137 -9.35 6.93 -1.69
N SER A 138 -10.52 6.61 -2.24
CA SER A 138 -11.82 6.80 -1.59
C SER A 138 -12.42 5.52 -1.02
N MET A 139 -11.85 4.36 -1.36
CA MET A 139 -12.31 3.03 -0.98
C MET A 139 -11.16 2.01 -1.10
N PRO A 140 -11.28 0.80 -0.52
CA PRO A 140 -10.28 -0.25 -0.71
C PRO A 140 -9.99 -0.49 -2.20
N SER A 141 -8.73 -0.53 -2.58
CA SER A 141 -8.32 -0.44 -3.98
C SER A 141 -7.02 -1.19 -4.24
N LEU A 142 -6.94 -1.81 -5.42
CA LEU A 142 -5.70 -2.33 -5.97
C LEU A 142 -4.95 -1.22 -6.71
N VAL A 143 -3.67 -1.03 -6.38
CA VAL A 143 -2.81 -0.01 -6.97
C VAL A 143 -1.47 -0.62 -7.38
N LEU A 144 -1.08 -0.39 -8.62
CA LEU A 144 0.26 -0.72 -9.11
C LEU A 144 1.14 0.49 -8.93
N VAL A 145 2.29 0.34 -8.30
CA VAL A 145 3.25 1.43 -8.06
C VAL A 145 4.59 1.02 -8.64
N ARG A 146 5.19 1.91 -9.42
CA ARG A 146 6.57 1.79 -9.86
C ARG A 146 7.43 2.56 -8.89
N GLU A 147 8.37 1.88 -8.25
CA GLU A 147 9.40 2.51 -7.42
C GLU A 147 10.71 2.59 -8.23
N MET A 148 11.36 3.75 -8.22
CA MET A 148 12.72 3.94 -8.73
C MET A 148 13.59 4.42 -7.58
N GLY A 149 14.66 3.68 -7.27
CA GLY A 149 15.54 4.04 -6.15
C GLY A 149 14.83 4.08 -4.79
N GLY A 150 13.73 3.32 -4.65
CA GLY A 150 12.92 3.26 -3.42
C GLY A 150 11.85 4.36 -3.29
N PHE A 151 11.70 5.23 -4.30
CA PHE A 151 10.67 6.28 -4.31
C PHE A 151 9.60 6.00 -5.37
N PRO A 152 8.31 6.23 -5.09
CA PRO A 152 7.25 6.13 -6.10
C PRO A 152 7.53 7.08 -7.27
N ALA A 153 7.61 6.52 -8.48
CA ALA A 153 7.84 7.24 -9.72
C ALA A 153 6.58 7.32 -10.58
N ASP A 154 5.75 6.28 -10.56
CA ASP A 154 4.50 6.20 -11.29
C ASP A 154 3.51 5.27 -10.57
N HIS A 155 2.21 5.43 -10.80
CA HIS A 155 1.20 4.55 -10.23
C HIS A 155 -0.07 4.44 -11.09
N LYS A 156 -0.79 3.35 -10.90
CA LYS A 156 -2.08 3.10 -11.55
C LYS A 156 -3.06 2.47 -10.57
N VAL A 157 -4.24 3.07 -10.43
CA VAL A 157 -5.35 2.52 -9.63
C VAL A 157 -6.24 1.65 -10.53
N LEU A 158 -6.53 0.43 -10.09
CA LEU A 158 -7.24 -0.60 -10.87
C LEU A 158 -8.72 -0.65 -10.47
N HIS A 159 -9.49 0.34 -10.91
CA HIS A 159 -10.89 0.50 -10.51
C HIS A 159 -11.82 -0.66 -10.93
N GLU A 160 -11.53 -1.34 -12.04
CA GLU A 160 -12.38 -2.42 -12.57
C GLU A 160 -12.38 -3.69 -11.71
N THR A 161 -11.47 -3.80 -10.74
CA THR A 161 -11.44 -4.92 -9.79
C THR A 161 -12.77 -5.12 -9.05
N TRP A 162 -13.48 -4.03 -8.76
CA TRP A 162 -14.79 -4.09 -8.10
C TRP A 162 -15.90 -4.65 -8.98
N ASN A 163 -15.84 -4.42 -10.29
CA ASN A 163 -16.82 -4.94 -11.24
C ASN A 163 -16.59 -6.43 -11.55
N LEU A 164 -15.35 -6.90 -11.35
CA LEU A 164 -14.92 -8.25 -11.69
C LEU A 164 -14.91 -9.22 -10.50
N VAL A 165 -15.20 -8.77 -9.28
CA VAL A 165 -15.12 -9.65 -8.08
C VAL A 165 -16.04 -10.87 -8.15
N GLY A 166 -17.13 -10.83 -8.93
CA GLY A 166 -18.01 -11.97 -9.15
C GLY A 166 -17.50 -12.98 -10.20
N ASP A 167 -16.42 -12.67 -10.90
CA ASP A 167 -15.81 -13.47 -11.96
C ASP A 167 -14.29 -13.55 -11.76
N TYR A 168 -13.84 -14.57 -11.02
CA TYR A 168 -12.42 -14.78 -10.76
C TYR A 168 -11.57 -14.84 -12.03
N SER A 169 -12.05 -15.52 -13.08
CA SER A 169 -11.28 -15.67 -14.32
C SER A 169 -11.11 -14.31 -15.02
N GLY A 170 -12.19 -13.54 -15.11
CA GLY A 170 -12.14 -12.18 -15.67
C GLY A 170 -11.28 -11.25 -14.83
N PHE A 171 -11.36 -11.35 -13.51
CA PHE A 171 -10.53 -10.60 -12.57
C PHE A 171 -9.04 -10.88 -12.77
N ALA A 172 -8.65 -12.16 -12.76
CA ALA A 172 -7.26 -12.58 -12.87
C ALA A 172 -6.65 -12.14 -14.21
N GLU A 173 -7.41 -12.31 -15.31
CA GLU A 173 -6.96 -11.88 -16.63
C GLU A 173 -6.80 -10.36 -16.71
N TYR A 174 -7.75 -9.60 -16.14
CA TYR A 174 -7.64 -8.14 -16.06
C TYR A 174 -6.37 -7.72 -15.32
N VAL A 175 -6.13 -8.26 -14.11
CA VAL A 175 -4.94 -7.93 -13.31
C VAL A 175 -3.65 -8.26 -14.07
N ARG A 176 -3.58 -9.43 -14.70
CA ARG A 176 -2.42 -9.85 -15.52
C ARG A 176 -2.16 -8.89 -16.68
N ILE A 177 -3.20 -8.49 -17.43
CA ILE A 177 -3.07 -7.52 -18.51
C ILE A 177 -2.59 -6.16 -18.00
N GLN A 178 -3.14 -5.68 -16.88
CA GLN A 178 -2.75 -4.40 -16.29
C GLN A 178 -1.29 -4.42 -15.82
N LEU A 179 -0.86 -5.48 -15.13
CA LEU A 179 0.54 -5.65 -14.71
C LEU A 179 1.47 -5.71 -15.91
N GLN A 180 1.16 -6.55 -16.91
CA GLN A 180 1.99 -6.68 -18.10
C GLN A 180 2.09 -5.35 -18.87
N THR A 181 1.00 -4.60 -18.96
CA THR A 181 0.98 -3.28 -19.61
C THR A 181 1.78 -2.26 -18.82
N PHE A 182 1.55 -2.18 -17.51
CA PHE A 182 2.26 -1.28 -16.61
C PHE A 182 3.78 -1.53 -16.66
N MET A 183 4.20 -2.80 -16.64
CA MET A 183 5.61 -3.21 -16.77
C MET A 183 6.21 -2.83 -18.13
N ARG A 184 5.47 -2.92 -19.24
CA ARG A 184 5.96 -2.50 -20.57
C ARG A 184 6.06 -0.99 -20.73
N GLU A 185 5.13 -0.24 -20.15
CA GLU A 185 5.14 1.23 -20.22
C GLU A 185 6.45 1.83 -19.66
N GLU A 186 7.14 1.12 -18.77
CA GLU A 186 8.52 1.41 -18.35
C GLU A 186 9.48 1.66 -19.50
N GLN A 187 9.40 0.85 -20.55
CA GLN A 187 10.30 0.92 -21.69
C GLN A 187 10.08 2.23 -22.46
N SER A 188 8.82 2.69 -22.53
CA SER A 188 8.48 3.99 -23.12
C SER A 188 8.81 5.18 -22.21
N TRP A 189 8.82 4.98 -20.89
CA TRP A 189 9.22 5.98 -19.91
C TRP A 189 10.74 6.21 -19.94
N ASN A 190 11.53 5.13 -19.89
CA ASN A 190 12.99 5.21 -19.91
C ASN A 190 13.53 5.80 -21.22
N SER A 191 12.86 5.57 -22.37
CA SER A 191 13.24 6.18 -23.65
C SER A 191 12.94 7.69 -23.75
N ARG A 192 12.13 8.25 -22.84
CA ARG A 192 11.76 9.68 -22.83
C ARG A 192 12.58 10.52 -21.84
N LYS A 193 13.50 9.92 -21.08
CA LYS A 193 14.36 10.64 -20.14
C LYS A 193 15.36 11.50 -20.97
N PRO A 194 15.36 12.84 -20.87
CA PRO A 194 16.42 13.64 -21.46
C PRO A 194 17.76 13.29 -20.78
N LEU A 195 18.79 13.07 -21.60
CA LEU A 195 20.17 12.78 -21.19
C LEU A 195 20.77 13.91 -20.34
#